data_AF-A0A835I6D4-F1
#
_entry.id   AF-A0A835I6D4-F1
#
_cell.length_a   1.000
_cell.length_b   1.000
_cell.length_c   1.000
_cell.angle_alpha   90.00
_cell.angle_beta   90.00
_cell.angle_gamma   90.00
#
_symmetry.space_group_name_H-M   'P 1'
#
loop_
_entity.id
_entity.type
_entity.pdbx_description
1 polymer ?
#
loop_
_entity_poly.entity_id
_entity_poly.type
_entity_poly.pdbx_seq_one_letter_code
_entity_poly.pdbx_strand_id
1 'polypeptide(L)'
;MFHSSLLVDAKFWIWGKGDGGCLGFGHENPAFLPTLNPNLIYVRSIALGGLHSIALTDAGEVFTWLGYGGFGALGHSVYTRELSPKKVKEAWKDKIRHIATNGTHTAAVSESGNLLEQKRKNLSTRMSKIMDMTTETMSDAIDDVACVYLEEMRKMGWIPSDNLYITVIGACLKKGNVMRAVKLKDEMVKSGMHMNVVVGTRLMKGYCVQGNLQSTLDIFSEMTKSGISPNRVTYAVLCSDRRLL
;
A
#
# COMPACT_ATOMS: atom_id res chain seq x y z
N MET A 1 1.38 -7.68 -6.43
CA MET A 1 0.44 -8.82 -6.30
C MET A 1 -0.18 -9.03 -7.66
N PHE A 2 -0.18 -10.25 -8.18
CA PHE A 2 -0.78 -10.57 -9.48
C PHE A 2 -1.73 -11.75 -9.27
N HIS A 3 -3.00 -11.55 -9.56
CA HIS A 3 -4.00 -12.61 -9.67
C HIS A 3 -4.89 -12.33 -10.87
N SER A 4 -5.37 -13.40 -11.48
CA SER A 4 -6.16 -13.39 -12.69
C SER A 4 -7.35 -14.29 -12.47
N SER A 5 -8.46 -13.97 -13.13
CA SER A 5 -9.67 -14.76 -13.04
C SER A 5 -10.29 -14.96 -14.40
N LEU A 6 -11.09 -16.01 -14.48
CA LEU A 6 -11.90 -16.33 -15.63
C LEU A 6 -13.27 -16.79 -15.14
N LEU A 7 -14.31 -16.29 -15.81
CA LEU A 7 -15.68 -16.73 -15.59
C LEU A 7 -16.12 -17.55 -16.80
N VAL A 8 -16.50 -18.81 -16.57
CA VAL A 8 -17.01 -19.72 -17.60
C VAL A 8 -18.25 -20.41 -17.03
N ASP A 9 -19.38 -20.34 -17.73
CA ASP A 9 -20.65 -20.96 -17.30
C ASP A 9 -21.06 -20.63 -15.86
N ALA A 10 -20.94 -19.36 -15.47
CA ALA A 10 -21.17 -18.85 -14.11
C ALA A 10 -20.27 -19.47 -13.00
N LYS A 11 -19.24 -20.22 -13.39
CA LYS A 11 -18.19 -20.76 -12.51
C LYS A 11 -16.98 -19.84 -12.48
N PHE A 12 -16.54 -19.53 -11.27
CA PHE A 12 -15.43 -18.62 -11.03
C PHE A 12 -14.10 -19.38 -10.88
N TRP A 13 -13.21 -19.16 -11.83
CA TRP A 13 -11.83 -19.66 -11.81
C TRP A 13 -10.89 -18.52 -11.45
N ILE A 14 -9.95 -18.77 -10.54
CA ILE A 14 -8.97 -17.78 -10.10
C ILE A 14 -7.61 -18.43 -9.88
N TRP A 15 -6.55 -17.69 -10.20
CA TRP A 15 -5.17 -18.11 -10.02
C TRP A 15 -4.26 -16.89 -9.81
N GLY A 16 -3.10 -17.10 -9.20
CA GLY A 16 -2.11 -16.10 -8.91
C GLY A 16 -1.49 -16.26 -7.52
N LYS A 17 -0.92 -15.16 -7.04
CA LYS A 17 -0.29 -15.10 -5.71
C LYS A 17 -1.38 -15.06 -4.64
N GLY A 18 -1.28 -15.93 -3.65
CA GLY A 18 -2.28 -16.08 -2.58
C GLY A 18 -2.16 -15.07 -1.44
N ASP A 19 -1.14 -14.21 -1.47
CA ASP A 19 -0.82 -13.23 -0.43
C ASP A 19 -2.08 -12.55 0.12
N GLY A 20 -2.28 -12.75 1.43
CA GLY A 20 -3.38 -12.23 2.25
C GLY A 20 -4.81 -12.48 1.76
N GLY A 21 -5.02 -13.50 0.93
CA GLY A 21 -6.35 -14.07 0.66
C GLY A 21 -7.04 -13.55 -0.61
N CYS A 22 -6.30 -12.90 -1.53
CA CYS A 22 -6.86 -12.35 -2.78
C CYS A 22 -7.67 -13.37 -3.59
N LEU A 23 -7.33 -14.65 -3.47
CA LEU A 23 -7.96 -15.73 -4.22
C LEU A 23 -9.32 -16.16 -3.66
N GLY A 24 -9.66 -15.78 -2.43
CA GLY A 24 -10.96 -16.06 -1.83
C GLY A 24 -11.20 -17.54 -1.48
N PHE A 25 -10.14 -18.32 -1.29
CA PHE A 25 -10.22 -19.72 -0.89
C PHE A 25 -10.37 -19.93 0.63
N GLY A 26 -10.28 -18.87 1.44
CA GLY A 26 -10.17 -18.96 2.89
C GLY A 26 -8.75 -19.19 3.41
N HIS A 27 -7.75 -19.17 2.53
CA HIS A 27 -6.34 -19.33 2.85
C HIS A 27 -5.45 -18.46 1.95
N GLU A 28 -4.19 -18.26 2.34
CA GLU A 28 -3.20 -17.44 1.62
C GLU A 28 -2.33 -18.25 0.64
N ASN A 29 -2.63 -19.54 0.46
CA ASN A 29 -1.86 -20.38 -0.45
C ASN A 29 -2.01 -19.89 -1.90
N PRO A 30 -0.89 -19.77 -2.65
CA PRO A 30 -0.95 -19.42 -4.07
C PRO A 30 -1.56 -20.55 -4.88
N ALA A 31 -2.22 -20.19 -5.98
CA ALA A 31 -2.72 -21.12 -6.98
C ALA A 31 -2.17 -20.72 -8.33
N PHE A 32 -1.17 -21.41 -8.87
CA PHE A 32 -0.53 -20.99 -10.13
C PHE A 32 -1.28 -21.46 -11.39
N LEU A 33 -2.27 -22.32 -11.22
CA LEU A 33 -3.15 -22.81 -12.28
C LEU A 33 -4.59 -22.33 -12.03
N PRO A 34 -5.39 -22.13 -13.09
CA PRO A 34 -6.81 -21.81 -12.95
C PRO A 34 -7.50 -22.81 -12.01
N THR A 35 -7.89 -22.32 -10.83
CA THR A 35 -8.51 -23.15 -9.80
C THR A 35 -9.93 -22.64 -9.57
N LEU A 36 -10.89 -23.57 -9.59
CA LEU A 36 -12.29 -23.26 -9.30
C LEU A 36 -12.43 -22.82 -7.85
N ASN A 37 -12.99 -21.64 -7.61
CA ASN A 37 -13.31 -21.20 -6.26
C ASN A 37 -14.68 -21.77 -5.83
N PRO A 38 -14.73 -22.64 -4.79
CA PRO A 38 -15.98 -23.27 -4.37
C PRO A 38 -16.88 -22.35 -3.54
N ASN A 39 -16.37 -21.20 -3.07
CA ASN A 39 -17.07 -20.31 -2.15
C ASN A 39 -18.05 -19.36 -2.86
N LEU A 40 -18.07 -19.36 -4.19
CA LEU A 40 -18.93 -18.51 -5.00
C LEU A 40 -19.64 -19.34 -6.06
N ILE A 41 -20.96 -19.19 -6.11
CA ILE A 41 -21.84 -19.84 -7.09
C ILE A 41 -22.69 -18.78 -7.78
N TYR A 42 -23.04 -19.03 -9.05
CA TYR A 42 -23.88 -18.14 -9.87
C TYR A 42 -23.30 -16.73 -10.00
N VAL A 43 -22.00 -16.66 -10.29
CA VAL A 43 -21.30 -15.39 -10.48
C VAL A 43 -21.55 -14.90 -11.89
N ARG A 44 -22.04 -13.66 -11.98
CA ARG A 44 -22.35 -12.97 -13.24
C ARG A 44 -21.17 -12.15 -13.75
N SER A 45 -20.46 -11.49 -12.84
CA SER A 45 -19.35 -10.60 -13.17
C SER A 45 -18.34 -10.59 -12.03
N ILE A 46 -17.07 -10.35 -12.38
CA ILE A 46 -15.96 -10.30 -11.43
C ILE A 46 -15.09 -9.11 -11.79
N ALA A 47 -14.61 -8.41 -10.76
CA ALA A 47 -13.59 -7.40 -10.94
C ALA A 47 -12.48 -7.62 -9.90
N LEU A 48 -11.24 -7.60 -10.38
CA LEU A 48 -10.06 -7.88 -9.58
C LEU A 48 -9.29 -6.57 -9.37
N GLY A 49 -9.20 -6.14 -8.12
CA GLY A 49 -8.37 -5.01 -7.72
C GLY A 49 -6.98 -5.46 -7.25
N GLY A 50 -6.06 -4.52 -7.05
CA GLY A 50 -4.70 -4.83 -6.60
C GLY A 50 -4.63 -5.39 -5.17
N LEU A 51 -5.60 -5.06 -4.32
CA LEU A 51 -5.67 -5.43 -2.90
C LEU A 51 -6.95 -6.18 -2.51
N HIS A 52 -7.95 -6.27 -3.40
CA HIS A 52 -9.26 -6.82 -3.10
C HIS A 52 -9.91 -7.38 -4.36
N SER A 53 -10.87 -8.28 -4.20
CA SER A 53 -11.66 -8.85 -5.27
C SER A 53 -13.15 -8.68 -4.98
N ILE A 54 -13.93 -8.50 -6.04
CA ILE A 54 -15.39 -8.38 -5.98
C ILE A 54 -16.04 -9.32 -6.99
N ALA A 55 -17.12 -9.95 -6.57
CA ALA A 55 -18.00 -10.74 -7.42
C ALA A 55 -19.43 -10.20 -7.32
N LEU A 56 -20.11 -10.15 -8.45
CA LEU A 56 -21.53 -9.87 -8.58
C LEU A 56 -22.24 -11.16 -8.99
N THR A 57 -23.28 -11.55 -8.26
CA THR A 57 -24.10 -12.72 -8.58
C THR A 57 -25.27 -12.35 -9.48
N ASP A 58 -25.91 -13.36 -10.08
CA ASP A 58 -27.13 -13.17 -10.89
C ASP A 58 -28.31 -12.61 -10.08
N ALA A 59 -28.30 -12.81 -8.76
CA ALA A 59 -29.30 -12.25 -7.84
C ALA A 59 -29.10 -10.73 -7.59
N GLY A 60 -28.04 -10.13 -8.14
CA GLY A 60 -27.67 -8.73 -7.90
C GLY A 60 -26.95 -8.54 -6.56
N GLU A 61 -26.47 -9.62 -5.94
CA GLU A 61 -25.75 -9.58 -4.68
C GLU A 61 -24.26 -9.42 -4.93
N VAL A 62 -23.61 -8.67 -4.06
CA VAL A 62 -22.19 -8.39 -4.18
C VAL A 62 -21.43 -9.03 -3.05
N PHE A 63 -20.37 -9.74 -3.42
CA PHE A 63 -19.43 -10.35 -2.52
C PHE A 63 -18.08 -9.70 -2.70
N THR A 64 -17.44 -9.36 -1.59
CA THR A 64 -16.09 -8.81 -1.60
C THR A 64 -15.22 -9.60 -0.63
N TRP A 65 -13.96 -9.80 -0.98
CA TRP A 65 -12.96 -10.36 -0.08
C TRP A 65 -11.63 -9.66 -0.32
N LEU A 66 -10.79 -9.67 0.71
CA LEU A 66 -9.63 -8.81 0.75
C LEU A 66 -8.35 -9.63 0.76
N GLY A 67 -7.35 -9.11 0.07
CA GLY A 67 -5.98 -9.62 0.01
C GLY A 67 -5.03 -8.99 1.02
N TYR A 68 -5.32 -7.79 1.55
CA TYR A 68 -4.41 -7.15 2.52
C TYR A 68 -5.04 -5.93 3.23
N GLY A 69 -5.24 -6.02 4.56
CA GLY A 69 -5.56 -4.89 5.45
C GLY A 69 -6.93 -4.23 5.24
N GLY A 70 -7.85 -4.35 6.19
CA GLY A 70 -9.18 -3.76 6.04
C GLY A 70 -9.14 -2.23 6.05
N PHE A 71 -9.30 -1.65 4.87
CA PHE A 71 -9.33 -0.20 4.65
C PHE A 71 -10.67 0.27 4.04
N GLY A 72 -11.78 -0.43 4.35
CA GLY A 72 -13.13 -0.01 3.97
C GLY A 72 -13.52 -0.21 2.50
N ALA A 73 -12.68 -0.90 1.70
CA ALA A 73 -12.95 -1.22 0.29
C ALA A 73 -14.03 -2.31 0.07
N LEU A 74 -14.42 -3.00 1.15
CA LEU A 74 -15.38 -4.10 1.14
C LEU A 74 -16.83 -3.61 1.18
N GLY A 75 -17.06 -2.39 1.64
CA GLY A 75 -18.41 -1.89 1.88
C GLY A 75 -19.16 -2.48 3.06
N HIS A 76 -18.47 -3.27 3.87
CA HIS A 76 -18.84 -3.58 5.24
C HIS A 76 -18.05 -2.65 6.17
N SER A 77 -18.62 -2.36 7.33
CA SER A 77 -18.01 -1.60 8.44
C SER A 77 -16.79 -2.28 9.08
N VAL A 78 -16.22 -3.30 8.42
CA VAL A 78 -15.24 -4.24 8.99
C VAL A 78 -13.85 -3.99 8.39
N TYR A 79 -12.89 -3.70 9.28
CA TYR A 79 -11.48 -3.39 8.98
C TYR A 79 -10.55 -4.61 9.10
N THR A 80 -11.10 -5.83 9.14
CA THR A 80 -10.33 -7.07 9.28
C THR A 80 -10.13 -7.78 7.94
N ARG A 81 -9.09 -8.61 7.84
CA ARG A 81 -8.82 -9.44 6.64
C ARG A 81 -9.95 -10.45 6.48
N GLU A 82 -10.51 -10.52 5.27
CA GLU A 82 -11.56 -11.48 4.91
C GLU A 82 -11.00 -12.38 3.82
N LEU A 83 -10.56 -13.58 4.21
CA LEU A 83 -9.94 -14.56 3.32
C LEU A 83 -10.96 -15.32 2.46
N SER A 84 -12.25 -15.17 2.79
CA SER A 84 -13.39 -15.78 2.10
C SER A 84 -14.39 -14.71 1.64
N PRO A 85 -15.06 -14.91 0.49
CA PRO A 85 -16.08 -13.99 -0.04
C PRO A 85 -17.18 -13.66 0.98
N LYS A 86 -17.40 -12.37 1.23
CA LYS A 86 -18.43 -11.88 2.17
C LYS A 86 -19.42 -10.96 1.49
N LYS A 87 -20.72 -11.24 1.70
CA LYS A 87 -21.82 -10.46 1.09
C LYS A 87 -21.93 -9.06 1.68
N VAL A 88 -21.90 -8.02 0.84
CA VAL A 88 -22.09 -6.60 1.20
C VAL A 88 -23.55 -6.35 1.56
N LYS A 89 -23.87 -6.31 2.86
CA LYS A 89 -25.25 -6.12 3.37
C LYS A 89 -25.57 -4.69 3.79
N GLU A 90 -24.60 -3.93 4.28
CA GLU A 90 -24.87 -2.64 4.95
C GLU A 90 -24.77 -1.42 4.03
N ALA A 91 -23.99 -1.49 2.96
CA ALA A 91 -23.72 -0.31 2.14
C ALA A 91 -24.69 -0.11 0.97
N TRP A 92 -25.21 -1.17 0.36
CA TRP A 92 -25.94 -1.11 -0.91
C TRP A 92 -27.36 -1.61 -0.73
N LYS A 93 -28.32 -0.69 -0.72
CA LYS A 93 -29.75 -0.98 -0.52
C LYS A 93 -30.44 -1.47 -1.80
N ASP A 94 -29.86 -1.17 -2.97
CA ASP A 94 -30.40 -1.53 -4.28
C ASP A 94 -29.64 -2.71 -4.90
N LYS A 95 -30.31 -3.45 -5.79
CA LYS A 95 -29.68 -4.48 -6.61
C LYS A 95 -28.64 -3.88 -7.54
N ILE A 96 -27.49 -4.54 -7.65
CA ILE A 96 -26.37 -4.07 -8.47
C ILE A 96 -26.40 -4.73 -9.86
N ARG A 97 -26.14 -3.91 -10.88
CA ARG A 97 -26.11 -4.31 -12.29
C ARG A 97 -24.69 -4.43 -12.83
N HIS A 98 -23.79 -3.53 -12.44
CA HIS A 98 -22.40 -3.52 -12.90
C HIS A 98 -21.44 -3.25 -11.74
N ILE A 99 -20.25 -3.83 -11.82
CA ILE A 99 -19.17 -3.67 -10.84
C ILE A 99 -17.87 -3.36 -11.57
N ALA A 100 -17.03 -2.53 -10.97
CA ALA A 100 -15.69 -2.22 -11.44
C ALA A 100 -14.77 -2.02 -10.25
N THR A 101 -13.51 -2.42 -10.40
CA THR A 101 -12.47 -2.19 -9.40
C THR A 101 -11.24 -1.55 -10.01
N ASN A 102 -10.53 -0.80 -9.18
CA ASN A 102 -9.16 -0.36 -9.39
C ASN A 102 -8.31 -0.78 -8.18
N GLY A 103 -7.00 -0.51 -8.18
CA GLY A 103 -6.04 -0.85 -7.13
C GLY A 103 -6.58 -0.72 -5.70
N THR A 104 -7.30 0.38 -5.41
CA THR A 104 -7.88 0.62 -4.08
C THR A 104 -9.36 1.03 -4.07
N HIS A 105 -10.05 1.04 -5.22
CA HIS A 105 -11.43 1.53 -5.35
C HIS A 105 -12.38 0.48 -5.88
N THR A 106 -13.63 0.56 -5.40
CA THR A 106 -14.76 -0.24 -5.87
C THR A 106 -15.87 0.69 -6.29
N ALA A 107 -16.35 0.52 -7.52
CA ALA A 107 -17.53 1.19 -8.03
C ALA A 107 -18.58 0.15 -8.42
N ALA A 108 -19.84 0.47 -8.16
CA ALA A 108 -20.97 -0.34 -8.57
C ALA A 108 -22.07 0.55 -9.15
N VAL A 109 -22.85 0.03 -10.09
CA VAL A 109 -24.03 0.71 -10.65
C VAL A 109 -25.25 -0.11 -10.28
N SER A 110 -26.24 0.51 -9.65
CA SER A 110 -27.51 -0.15 -9.32
C SER A 110 -28.40 -0.32 -10.55
N GLU A 111 -29.41 -1.19 -10.45
CA GLU A 111 -30.46 -1.32 -11.49
C GLU A 111 -31.23 -0.01 -11.72
N SER A 112 -31.35 0.82 -10.68
CA SER A 112 -31.94 2.17 -10.74
C SER A 112 -31.07 3.20 -11.49
N GLY A 113 -29.88 2.80 -11.96
CA GLY A 113 -28.96 3.68 -12.69
C GLY A 113 -28.11 4.57 -11.77
N ASN A 114 -28.21 4.38 -10.45
CA ASN A 114 -27.39 5.13 -9.50
C ASN A 114 -25.97 4.58 -9.49
N LEU A 115 -24.99 5.47 -9.67
CA LEU A 115 -23.57 5.18 -9.45
C LEU A 115 -23.33 5.12 -7.93
N LEU A 116 -23.19 3.90 -7.43
CA LEU A 116 -22.78 3.60 -6.07
C LEU A 116 -21.26 3.46 -6.06
N GLU A 117 -20.58 4.61 -6.03
CA GLU A 117 -19.16 4.63 -5.74
C GLU A 117 -18.94 4.43 -4.26
N GLN A 118 -18.28 3.34 -3.90
CA GLN A 118 -17.77 3.17 -2.56
C GLN A 118 -16.44 3.89 -2.43
N LYS A 119 -16.52 5.22 -2.52
CA LYS A 119 -15.43 6.08 -2.06
C LYS A 119 -15.34 5.90 -0.54
N ARG A 120 -14.17 5.46 -0.06
CA ARG A 120 -13.77 5.49 1.38
C ARG A 120 -14.48 6.69 2.05
N LYS A 121 -15.51 6.44 2.86
CA LYS A 121 -16.35 7.52 3.41
C LYS A 121 -15.48 8.36 4.37
N ASN A 122 -15.30 9.63 4.01
CA ASN A 122 -14.89 10.78 4.82
C ASN A 122 -13.46 10.94 5.40
N LEU A 123 -12.48 10.06 5.14
CA LEU A 123 -11.06 10.36 5.49
C LEU A 123 -10.09 10.32 4.29
N SER A 124 -10.63 10.12 3.10
CA SER A 124 -9.92 9.48 2.01
C SER A 124 -9.66 10.31 0.80
N THR A 125 -10.61 11.15 0.38
CA THR A 125 -10.61 11.61 -1.02
C THR A 125 -9.36 12.43 -1.35
N ARG A 126 -8.72 13.01 -0.32
CA ARG A 126 -7.36 13.57 -0.39
C ARG A 126 -6.27 12.50 -0.28
N MET A 127 -6.30 11.63 0.74
CA MET A 127 -5.30 10.59 0.98
C MET A 127 -5.24 9.47 -0.09
N SER A 128 -6.35 9.13 -0.76
CA SER A 128 -6.39 8.18 -1.89
C SER A 128 -5.80 8.83 -3.11
N LYS A 129 -6.20 10.07 -3.45
CA LYS A 129 -5.59 10.81 -4.55
C LYS A 129 -4.07 10.92 -4.39
N ILE A 130 -3.61 11.10 -3.15
CA ILE A 130 -2.20 11.10 -2.76
C ILE A 130 -1.55 9.71 -2.93
N MET A 131 -2.18 8.61 -2.48
CA MET A 131 -1.70 7.23 -2.71
C MET A 131 -1.70 6.83 -4.19
N ASP A 132 -2.75 7.15 -4.94
CA ASP A 132 -2.90 6.85 -6.37
C ASP A 132 -1.85 7.65 -7.17
N MET A 133 -1.59 8.92 -6.82
CA MET A 133 -0.48 9.70 -7.38
C MET A 133 0.89 9.08 -7.06
N THR A 134 1.08 8.47 -5.87
CA THR A 134 2.35 7.79 -5.52
C THR A 134 2.58 6.49 -6.30
N THR A 135 1.53 5.86 -6.84
CA THR A 135 1.65 4.63 -7.64
C THR A 135 1.71 4.87 -9.14
N GLU A 136 1.23 6.02 -9.65
CA GLU A 136 1.07 6.26 -11.09
C GLU A 136 2.01 7.31 -11.72
N THR A 137 2.78 8.11 -10.98
CA THR A 137 3.54 9.25 -11.58
C THR A 137 5.07 9.21 -11.39
N MET A 138 5.80 9.68 -12.39
CA MET A 138 7.27 9.64 -12.46
C MET A 138 7.97 10.54 -11.40
N SER A 139 8.91 9.92 -10.67
CA SER A 139 10.08 10.37 -9.89
C SER A 139 10.03 11.60 -8.95
N ASP A 140 9.42 12.73 -9.33
CA ASP A 140 9.68 14.01 -8.65
C ASP A 140 8.41 14.61 -8.00
N ALA A 141 7.23 14.36 -8.57
CA ALA A 141 5.95 14.75 -7.99
C ALA A 141 5.54 13.90 -6.76
N ILE A 142 6.09 12.67 -6.65
CA ILE A 142 5.85 11.74 -5.54
C ILE A 142 6.30 12.35 -4.19
N ASP A 143 7.39 13.11 -4.22
CA ASP A 143 8.09 13.57 -3.03
C ASP A 143 7.28 14.59 -2.21
N ASP A 144 6.60 15.54 -2.88
CA ASP A 144 5.72 16.52 -2.22
C ASP A 144 4.43 15.89 -1.73
N VAL A 145 3.86 15.00 -2.54
CA VAL A 145 2.63 14.28 -2.24
C VAL A 145 2.80 13.40 -1.01
N ALA A 146 3.90 12.65 -0.90
CA ALA A 146 4.21 11.82 0.26
C ALA A 146 4.41 12.66 1.54
N CYS A 147 5.00 13.86 1.43
CA CYS A 147 5.13 14.77 2.57
C CYS A 147 3.75 15.22 3.10
N VAL A 148 2.85 15.61 2.20
CA VAL A 148 1.48 16.01 2.58
C VAL A 148 0.73 14.84 3.21
N TYR A 149 0.93 13.63 2.69
CA TYR A 149 0.30 12.43 3.24
C TYR A 149 0.68 12.20 4.71
N LEU A 150 1.97 12.29 5.02
CA LEU A 150 2.48 12.07 6.36
C LEU A 150 1.91 13.08 7.36
N GLU A 151 1.84 14.36 7.01
CA GLU A 151 1.29 15.40 7.89
C GLU A 151 -0.20 15.17 8.18
N GLU A 152 -0.96 14.72 7.18
CA GLU A 152 -2.38 14.40 7.40
C GLU A 152 -2.57 13.13 8.25
N MET A 153 -1.73 12.10 8.08
CA MET A 153 -1.77 10.93 8.98
C MET A 153 -1.50 11.32 10.44
N ARG A 154 -0.56 12.25 10.68
CA ARG A 154 -0.28 12.78 12.02
C ARG A 154 -1.48 13.51 12.62
N LYS A 155 -2.15 14.38 11.84
CA LYS A 155 -3.35 15.12 12.32
C LYS A 155 -4.47 14.19 12.74
N MET A 156 -4.61 13.05 12.06
CA MET A 156 -5.64 12.06 12.36
C MET A 156 -5.23 11.06 13.45
N GLY A 157 -4.02 11.19 14.03
CA GLY A 157 -3.51 10.33 15.09
C GLY A 157 -3.12 8.92 14.61
N TRP A 158 -2.87 8.75 13.31
CA TRP A 158 -2.54 7.46 12.73
C TRP A 158 -1.04 7.21 12.68
N ILE A 159 -0.65 5.96 12.91
CA ILE A 159 0.75 5.53 12.84
C ILE A 159 1.10 5.31 11.35
N PRO A 160 2.04 6.09 10.79
CA PRO A 160 2.50 5.91 9.41
C PRO A 160 3.17 4.56 9.22
N SER A 161 3.21 4.02 8.00
CA SER A 161 3.94 2.78 7.72
C SER A 161 5.43 3.03 7.47
N ASP A 162 6.27 2.00 7.67
CA ASP A 162 7.72 2.04 7.42
C ASP A 162 8.05 2.54 6.00
N ASN A 163 7.33 2.02 4.99
CA ASN A 163 7.52 2.39 3.59
C ASN A 163 7.23 3.87 3.33
N LEU A 164 6.28 4.47 4.05
CA LEU A 164 5.97 5.88 3.93
C LEU A 164 7.12 6.73 4.48
N TYR A 165 7.64 6.41 5.67
CA TYR A 165 8.80 7.09 6.23
C TYR A 165 10.02 6.98 5.29
N ILE A 166 10.32 5.80 4.77
CA ILE A 166 11.43 5.58 3.83
C ILE A 166 11.29 6.48 2.59
N THR A 167 10.07 6.62 2.07
CA THR A 167 9.78 7.44 0.89
C THR A 167 9.95 8.93 1.19
N VAL A 168 9.32 9.44 2.26
CA VAL A 168 9.39 10.86 2.62
C VAL A 168 10.81 11.27 3.02
N ILE A 169 11.56 10.40 3.69
CA ILE A 169 12.98 10.65 4.00
C ILE A 169 13.79 10.74 2.71
N GLY A 170 13.61 9.80 1.77
CA GLY A 170 14.27 9.84 0.47
C GLY A 170 13.96 11.13 -0.30
N ALA A 171 12.70 11.55 -0.31
CA ALA A 171 12.22 12.78 -0.89
C ALA A 171 12.89 14.03 -0.30
N CYS A 172 12.96 14.11 1.03
CA CYS A 172 13.61 15.23 1.72
C CYS A 172 15.09 15.32 1.35
N LEU A 173 15.78 14.19 1.23
CA LEU A 173 17.19 14.12 0.89
C LEU A 173 17.47 14.50 -0.56
N LYS A 174 16.62 14.09 -1.51
CA LYS A 174 16.70 14.54 -2.91
C LYS A 174 16.60 16.06 -3.03
N LYS A 175 15.75 16.68 -2.21
CA LYS A 175 15.57 18.15 -2.14
C LYS A 175 16.65 18.87 -1.33
N GLY A 176 17.65 18.15 -0.82
CA GLY A 176 18.73 18.71 0.01
C GLY A 176 18.30 19.08 1.45
N ASN A 177 17.07 18.75 1.85
CA ASN A 177 16.56 19.02 3.19
C ASN A 177 16.91 17.90 4.17
N VAL A 178 18.21 17.78 4.47
CA VAL A 178 18.75 16.75 5.38
C VAL A 178 18.21 16.90 6.80
N MET A 179 18.01 18.13 7.29
CA MET A 179 17.48 18.37 8.63
C MET A 179 16.07 17.81 8.83
N ARG A 180 15.19 17.96 7.83
CA ARG A 180 13.85 17.35 7.89
C ARG A 180 13.92 15.83 7.83
N ALA A 181 14.82 15.29 6.99
CA ALA A 181 15.02 13.84 6.87
C ALA A 181 15.43 13.19 8.19
N VAL A 182 16.28 13.85 8.98
CA VAL A 182 16.74 13.36 10.29
C VAL A 182 15.63 13.38 11.32
N LYS A 183 14.83 14.47 11.38
CA LYS A 183 13.66 14.52 12.27
C LYS A 183 12.68 13.38 11.98
N LEU A 184 12.45 13.09 10.70
CA LEU A 184 11.60 11.98 10.26
C LEU A 184 12.18 10.60 10.65
N LYS A 185 13.50 10.44 10.59
CA LYS A 185 14.19 9.23 11.09
C LYS A 185 13.96 9.07 12.60
N ASP A 186 14.12 10.13 13.37
CA ASP A 186 13.95 10.07 14.83
C ASP A 186 12.49 9.76 15.22
N GLU A 187 11.52 10.33 14.50
CA GLU A 187 10.10 10.02 14.67
C GLU A 187 9.75 8.56 14.32
N MET A 188 10.33 8.04 13.24
CA MET A 188 10.20 6.63 12.86
C MET A 188 10.67 5.72 14.01
N VAL A 189 11.84 6.03 14.61
CA VAL A 189 12.38 5.29 15.76
C VAL A 189 11.48 5.41 17.00
N LYS A 190 10.99 6.61 17.31
CA LYS A 190 10.04 6.85 18.42
C LYS A 190 8.72 6.10 18.23
N SER A 191 8.31 5.87 17.00
CA SER A 191 7.11 5.10 16.65
C SER A 191 7.31 3.58 16.81
N GLY A 192 8.47 3.13 17.31
CA GLY A 192 8.80 1.73 17.53
C GLY A 192 9.36 1.02 16.29
N MET A 193 9.65 1.75 15.22
CA MET A 193 10.21 1.19 13.98
C MET A 193 11.74 1.21 14.02
N HIS A 194 12.36 0.33 13.24
CA HIS A 194 13.82 0.27 13.14
C HIS A 194 14.32 0.96 11.87
N MET A 195 15.48 1.61 11.99
CA MET A 195 16.17 2.14 10.82
C MET A 195 16.59 1.02 9.87
N ASN A 196 16.43 1.23 8.57
CA ASN A 196 16.86 0.29 7.52
C ASN A 196 18.18 0.75 6.89
N VAL A 197 19.00 -0.19 6.38
CA VAL A 197 20.24 0.09 5.64
C VAL A 197 20.05 1.10 4.51
N VAL A 198 18.88 1.08 3.85
CA VAL A 198 18.54 2.02 2.78
C VAL A 198 18.41 3.45 3.29
N VAL A 199 17.75 3.65 4.43
CA VAL A 199 17.55 4.98 5.04
C VAL A 199 18.88 5.52 5.56
N GLY A 200 19.62 4.70 6.30
CA GLY A 200 20.93 5.09 6.82
C GLY A 200 21.92 5.47 5.72
N THR A 201 22.01 4.65 4.66
CA THR A 201 22.89 4.94 3.51
C THR A 201 22.48 6.24 2.78
N ARG A 202 21.18 6.52 2.66
CA ARG A 202 20.70 7.77 2.04
C ARG A 202 21.00 9.00 2.91
N LEU A 203 20.80 8.91 4.23
CA LEU A 203 21.14 9.98 5.17
C LEU A 203 22.64 10.29 5.14
N MET A 204 23.49 9.25 5.17
CA MET A 204 24.94 9.39 5.01
C MET A 204 25.30 10.12 3.72
N LYS A 205 24.71 9.71 2.58
CA LYS A 205 24.95 10.40 1.30
C LYS A 205 24.51 11.86 1.34
N GLY A 206 23.37 12.17 1.97
CA GLY A 206 22.89 13.54 2.13
C GLY A 206 23.86 14.41 2.93
N TYR A 207 24.40 13.88 4.04
CA TYR A 207 25.40 14.57 4.85
C TYR A 207 26.75 14.73 4.13
N CYS A 208 27.21 13.72 3.38
CA CYS A 208 28.40 13.83 2.54
C CYS A 208 28.28 14.97 1.52
N VAL A 209 27.13 15.10 0.85
CA VAL A 209 26.87 16.17 -0.12
C VAL A 209 26.89 17.56 0.53
N GLN A 210 26.45 17.68 1.78
CA GLN A 210 26.52 18.92 2.55
C GLN A 210 27.90 19.20 3.17
N GLY A 211 28.88 18.32 2.97
CA GLY A 211 30.18 18.48 3.59
C GLY A 211 30.17 18.24 5.10
N ASN A 212 29.22 17.49 5.66
CA ASN A 212 29.21 17.17 7.10
C ASN A 212 29.67 15.73 7.33
N LEU A 213 30.98 15.55 7.47
CA LEU A 213 31.59 14.24 7.68
C LEU A 213 31.26 13.66 9.07
N GLN A 214 31.23 14.50 10.11
CA GLN A 214 30.96 14.04 11.48
C GLN A 214 29.58 13.39 11.57
N SER A 215 28.53 14.05 11.07
CA SER A 215 27.18 13.48 11.07
C SER A 215 27.06 12.24 10.18
N THR A 216 27.88 12.13 9.13
CA THR A 216 27.95 10.90 8.31
C THR A 216 28.47 9.72 9.15
N LEU A 217 29.55 9.93 9.91
CA LEU A 217 30.13 8.91 10.80
C LEU A 217 29.21 8.57 11.97
N ASP A 218 28.48 9.56 12.50
CA ASP A 218 27.50 9.34 13.57
C ASP A 218 26.38 8.40 13.12
N ILE A 219 25.81 8.62 11.92
CA ILE A 219 24.79 7.72 11.33
C ILE A 219 25.38 6.33 11.07
N PHE A 220 26.63 6.23 10.60
CA PHE A 220 27.29 4.94 10.39
C PHE A 220 27.49 4.17 11.71
N SER A 221 27.89 4.88 12.78
CA SER A 221 28.01 4.30 14.13
C SER A 221 26.65 3.84 14.66
N GLU A 222 25.60 4.63 14.45
CA GLU A 222 24.24 4.26 14.82
C GLU A 222 23.79 2.99 14.10
N MET A 223 24.03 2.89 12.78
CA MET A 223 23.69 1.70 12.00
C MET A 223 24.35 0.43 12.54
N THR A 224 25.66 0.49 12.82
CA THR A 224 26.41 -0.67 13.33
C THR A 224 25.99 -1.06 14.75
N LYS A 225 25.75 -0.08 15.63
CA LYS A 225 25.23 -0.31 16.99
C LYS A 225 23.83 -0.92 17.00
N SER A 226 22.98 -0.56 16.03
CA SER A 226 21.65 -1.15 15.86
C SER A 226 21.67 -2.53 15.16
N GLY A 227 22.84 -3.10 14.89
CA GLY A 227 22.97 -4.41 14.23
C GLY A 227 22.67 -4.40 12.72
N ILE A 228 22.57 -3.22 12.10
CA ILE A 228 22.34 -3.09 10.67
C ILE A 228 23.67 -3.32 9.95
N SER A 229 23.75 -4.35 9.12
CA SER A 229 24.96 -4.65 8.35
C SER A 229 25.14 -3.63 7.20
N PRO A 230 26.20 -2.81 7.21
CA PRO A 230 26.50 -1.89 6.11
C PRO A 230 26.82 -2.67 4.83
N ASN A 231 26.42 -2.14 3.68
CA ASN A 231 26.66 -2.80 2.38
C ASN A 231 27.69 -2.04 1.53
N ARG A 232 28.00 -2.58 0.35
CA ARG A 232 28.94 -1.95 -0.61
C ARG A 232 28.61 -0.49 -0.90
N VAL A 233 27.33 -0.12 -0.97
CA VAL A 233 26.91 1.27 -1.23
C VAL A 233 27.19 2.15 -0.02
N THR A 234 26.99 1.66 1.20
CA THR A 234 27.32 2.37 2.44
C THR A 234 28.81 2.71 2.52
N TYR A 235 29.68 1.73 2.24
CA TYR A 235 31.13 1.97 2.20
C TYR A 235 31.55 2.88 1.05
N ALA A 236 30.94 2.75 -0.13
CA ALA A 236 31.22 3.65 -1.25
C ALA A 236 30.88 5.12 -0.91
N VAL A 237 29.78 5.36 -0.18
CA VAL A 237 29.42 6.70 0.30
C VAL A 237 30.47 7.24 1.28
N LEU A 238 30.94 6.43 2.24
CA LEU A 238 32.02 6.84 3.14
C LEU A 238 33.30 7.19 2.38
N CYS A 239 33.76 6.32 1.48
CA CYS A 239 34.98 6.55 0.72
C CYS A 239 34.87 7.68 -0.32
N SER A 240 33.66 8.11 -0.68
CA SER A 240 33.45 9.20 -1.62
C SER A 240 33.75 10.59 -1.04
N ASP A 241 33.85 10.71 0.29
CA ASP A 241 34.25 11.94 0.94
C ASP A 241 35.76 12.13 0.80
N ARG A 242 36.18 13.05 -0.07
CA ARG A 242 37.59 13.36 -0.37
C ARG A 242 38.38 13.90 0.83
N ARG A 243 37.74 14.11 1.98
CA ARG A 243 38.39 14.56 3.23
C ARG A 243 38.84 13.41 4.12
N LEU A 244 38.52 12.17 3.76
CA LEU A 244 39.05 10.96 4.40
C LEU A 244 40.30 10.41 3.68
N LEU A 245 40.71 11.03 2.57
CA LEU A 245 41.94 10.76 1.81
C LEU A 245 42.93 11.91 2.00
#